data_AF-A0A7Y1FLN0-F1
#
_entry.id   AF-A0A7Y1FLN0-F1
#
_cell.length_a   1.000
_cell.length_b   1.000
_cell.length_c   1.000
_cell.angle_alpha   90.00
_cell.angle_beta   90.00
_cell.angle_gamma   90.00
#
_symmetry.space_group_name_H-M   'P 1'
#
loop_
_entity.id
_entity.type
_entity.pdbx_description
1 polymer ?
#
loop_
_entity_poly.entity_id
_entity_poly.type
_entity_poly.pdbx_seq_one_letter_code
_entity_poly.pdbx_strand_id
1 'polypeptide(L)'
;MTPENTAVEKRGPQVAIVPISAIDVKDVASGAAVFDAWLQEMSGGVVTLERIQGVAGALPVVGNIMALVDALGDVVTLTKTEKRDLLLWGSLAINLIGVLPLPPAMAAARMTLRPTLHLVRQEMRSTTKLMLSASVIEILVGHLNASIVGSLDDFVEQAQAKLPQILADAGKLSEDMLNEIAKGLEAAVNGTLDAAGDLDAASAQISAAGDQLLHDPKAAIRNIFGGLFSAYKAAGKGMANSASQHLLSDDIKRSVTAHTAQLRAMGPELRTQLSALSAEDVECSIGWLLLILSSATALWRKRNEPGQGTSVKPNETNKAKKTAAQGQIESVEKQVPAVGTPNCKKNVVCPITGNSISFAVGSETFSHTDFSLPGPFPIDWTRTYYSRLSAYDQGALGARWITEFTTRFDLHGKGLVFHDADGRDHSY
;
A
#
# COMPACT_ATOMS: atom_id res chain seq x y z
N MET A 1 38.81 -17.77 13.67
CA MET A 1 37.81 -17.38 12.65
C MET A 1 37.03 -16.21 13.20
N THR A 2 37.40 -15.00 12.79
CA THR A 2 36.62 -13.78 13.04
C THR A 2 35.42 -13.79 12.09
N PRO A 3 34.19 -13.58 12.56
CA PRO A 3 33.03 -13.49 11.67
C PRO A 3 33.18 -12.21 10.84
N GLU A 4 33.25 -12.36 9.52
CA GLU A 4 33.07 -11.24 8.60
C GLU A 4 31.67 -10.67 8.82
N ASN A 5 31.63 -9.46 9.35
CA ASN A 5 30.41 -8.70 9.54
C ASN A 5 30.01 -8.16 8.16
N THR A 6 29.42 -9.01 7.32
CA THR A 6 28.86 -8.58 6.03
C THR A 6 27.73 -7.62 6.34
N ALA A 7 27.95 -6.33 6.09
CA ALA A 7 26.90 -5.34 6.21
C ALA A 7 25.74 -5.79 5.31
N VAL A 8 24.60 -6.12 5.93
CA VAL A 8 23.39 -6.49 5.20
C VAL A 8 23.00 -5.28 4.38
N GLU A 9 23.20 -5.37 3.07
CA GLU A 9 22.76 -4.35 2.13
C GLU A 9 21.25 -4.17 2.30
N LYS A 10 20.83 -2.98 2.73
CA LYS A 10 19.41 -2.70 2.93
C LYS A 10 18.72 -2.83 1.59
N ARG A 11 17.84 -3.84 1.47
CA ARG A 11 16.99 -3.99 0.29
C ARG A 11 16.19 -2.71 0.08
N GLY A 12 16.13 -2.25 -1.16
CA GLY A 12 15.33 -1.09 -1.54
C GLY A 12 13.83 -1.30 -1.26
N PRO A 13 13.03 -0.22 -1.28
CA PRO A 13 11.58 -0.30 -1.06
C PRO A 13 10.93 -1.32 -1.99
N GLN A 14 10.09 -2.19 -1.42
CA GLN A 14 9.31 -3.20 -2.13
C GLN A 14 7.85 -2.78 -2.17
N VAL A 15 7.21 -3.01 -3.32
CA VAL A 15 5.79 -2.74 -3.54
C VAL A 15 5.12 -4.07 -3.84
N ALA A 16 3.97 -4.31 -3.22
CA ALA A 16 3.14 -5.48 -3.48
C ALA A 16 2.00 -5.11 -4.43
N ILE A 17 1.75 -5.95 -5.42
CA ILE A 17 0.58 -5.84 -6.31
C ILE A 17 -0.46 -6.85 -5.84
N VAL A 18 -1.61 -6.35 -5.40
CA VAL A 18 -2.66 -7.17 -4.78
C VAL A 18 -4.03 -6.83 -5.36
N PRO A 19 -4.99 -7.76 -5.34
CA PRO A 19 -6.39 -7.40 -5.61
C PRO A 19 -6.84 -6.29 -4.68
N ILE A 20 -7.62 -5.32 -5.18
CA ILE A 20 -8.10 -4.19 -4.37
C ILE A 20 -8.89 -4.67 -3.14
N SER A 21 -9.65 -5.76 -3.30
CA SER A 21 -10.42 -6.38 -2.21
C SER A 21 -9.56 -6.98 -1.09
N ALA A 22 -8.26 -7.12 -1.28
CA ALA A 22 -7.32 -7.62 -0.28
C ALA A 22 -6.63 -6.49 0.52
N ILE A 23 -6.89 -5.23 0.20
CA ILE A 23 -6.28 -4.08 0.88
C ILE A 23 -7.14 -3.71 2.09
N ASP A 24 -6.55 -3.77 3.28
CA ASP A 24 -7.21 -3.33 4.51
C ASP A 24 -7.03 -1.81 4.69
N VAL A 25 -8.06 -1.11 5.17
CA VAL A 25 -7.98 0.32 5.50
C VAL A 25 -6.84 0.62 6.49
N LYS A 26 -6.47 -0.36 7.34
CA LYS A 26 -5.34 -0.26 8.26
C LYS A 26 -4.00 -0.14 7.54
N ASP A 27 -3.84 -0.77 6.38
CA ASP A 27 -2.63 -0.66 5.56
C ASP A 27 -2.46 0.78 5.07
N VAL A 28 -3.54 1.35 4.53
CA VAL A 28 -3.62 2.74 4.07
C VAL A 28 -3.34 3.72 5.24
N ALA A 29 -3.95 3.47 6.40
CA ALA A 29 -3.74 4.29 7.60
C ALA A 29 -2.31 4.19 8.16
N SER A 30 -1.62 3.06 7.93
CA SER A 30 -0.22 2.90 8.31
C SER A 30 0.68 3.86 7.52
N GLY A 31 0.41 4.02 6.22
CA GLY A 31 1.09 5.02 5.39
C GLY A 31 0.80 6.46 5.86
N ALA A 32 -0.47 6.78 6.15
CA ALA A 32 -0.85 8.09 6.68
C ALA A 32 -0.15 8.43 8.01
N ALA A 33 0.02 7.43 8.89
CA ALA A 33 0.73 7.59 10.16
C ALA A 33 2.21 7.96 9.99
N VAL A 34 2.85 7.50 8.92
CA VAL A 34 4.25 7.83 8.63
C VAL A 34 4.39 9.31 8.26
N PHE A 35 3.45 9.83 7.48
CA PHE A 35 3.41 11.24 7.13
C PHE A 35 3.12 12.13 8.35
N ASP A 36 2.15 11.74 9.19
CA ASP A 36 1.87 12.44 10.45
C ASP A 36 3.10 12.48 11.38
N ALA A 37 3.78 11.33 11.56
CA ALA A 37 5.01 11.26 12.35
C ALA A 37 6.11 12.18 11.79
N TRP A 38 6.22 12.28 10.46
CA TRP A 38 7.15 13.20 9.82
C TRP A 38 6.78 14.68 10.05
N LEU A 39 5.50 15.05 9.95
CA LEU A 39 5.05 16.41 10.28
C LEU A 39 5.41 16.79 11.72
N GLN A 40 5.20 15.87 12.66
CA GLN A 40 5.53 16.06 14.06
C GLN A 40 7.05 16.21 14.25
N GLU A 41 7.86 15.35 13.63
CA GLU A 41 9.33 15.42 13.68
C GLU A 41 9.85 16.79 13.21
N MET A 42 9.37 17.24 12.07
CA MET A 42 9.81 18.48 11.40
C MET A 42 9.38 19.76 12.13
N SER A 43 8.33 19.66 12.95
CA SER A 43 7.75 20.78 13.68
C SER A 43 8.01 20.76 15.18
N GLY A 44 8.77 19.78 15.70
CA GLY A 44 8.96 19.60 17.15
C GLY A 44 7.69 19.18 17.89
N GLY A 45 6.79 18.45 17.22
CA GLY A 45 5.52 17.93 17.76
C GLY A 45 4.33 18.89 17.64
N VAL A 46 4.49 20.01 16.96
CA VAL A 46 3.51 21.10 16.92
C VAL A 46 2.46 20.88 15.82
N VAL A 47 2.90 20.38 14.66
CA VAL A 47 2.04 20.11 13.52
C VAL A 47 1.72 18.63 13.47
N THR A 48 0.43 18.34 13.55
CA THR A 48 -0.15 17.02 13.27
C THR A 48 -0.98 17.09 11.99
N LEU A 49 -1.27 15.92 11.42
CA LEU A 49 -2.13 15.76 10.27
C LEU A 49 -3.55 16.32 10.52
N GLU A 50 -4.06 16.16 11.74
CA GLU A 50 -5.34 16.73 12.17
C GLU A 50 -5.37 18.26 12.04
N ARG A 51 -4.27 18.92 12.41
CA ARG A 51 -4.23 20.38 12.46
C ARG A 51 -3.93 20.98 11.09
N ILE A 52 -3.03 20.36 10.32
CA ILE A 52 -2.60 20.90 9.03
C ILE A 52 -3.74 20.93 7.99
N GLN A 53 -4.67 19.97 8.03
CA GLN A 53 -5.84 19.94 7.12
C GLN A 53 -6.77 21.15 7.28
N GLY A 54 -6.82 21.77 8.47
CA GLY A 54 -7.68 22.92 8.75
C GLY A 54 -7.15 24.24 8.18
N VAL A 55 -5.87 24.28 7.80
CA VAL A 55 -5.16 25.52 7.42
C VAL A 55 -4.55 25.45 6.02
N ALA A 56 -4.20 24.25 5.58
CA ALA A 56 -3.61 23.99 4.28
C ALA A 56 -4.28 22.78 3.61
N GLY A 57 -3.84 22.49 2.39
CA GLY A 57 -4.28 21.34 1.62
C GLY A 57 -5.42 21.66 0.68
N ALA A 58 -5.66 22.92 0.28
CA ALA A 58 -6.67 23.30 -0.72
C ALA A 58 -6.29 22.87 -2.16
N LEU A 59 -5.91 21.61 -2.30
CA LEU A 59 -5.40 21.00 -3.51
C LEU A 59 -6.32 19.81 -3.86
N PRO A 60 -7.09 19.89 -4.96
CA PRO A 60 -7.98 18.81 -5.35
C PRO A 60 -7.19 17.66 -5.99
N VAL A 61 -7.55 16.42 -5.64
CA VAL A 61 -7.02 15.19 -6.25
C VAL A 61 -8.16 14.20 -6.51
N VAL A 62 -7.91 13.18 -7.34
CA VAL A 62 -8.87 12.08 -7.60
C VAL A 62 -9.10 11.26 -6.32
N GLY A 63 -10.25 10.59 -6.22
CA GLY A 63 -10.57 9.63 -5.15
C GLY A 63 -9.74 8.35 -5.15
N ASN A 64 -8.41 8.44 -5.22
CA ASN A 64 -7.48 7.35 -4.98
C ASN A 64 -6.60 7.68 -3.77
N ILE A 65 -7.12 7.41 -2.57
CA ILE A 65 -6.40 7.75 -1.34
C ILE A 65 -5.13 6.92 -1.14
N MET A 66 -5.07 5.69 -1.68
CA MET A 66 -3.89 4.84 -1.61
C MET A 66 -2.72 5.50 -2.35
N ALA A 67 -2.98 5.96 -3.59
CA ALA A 67 -2.01 6.71 -4.36
C ALA A 67 -1.59 8.03 -3.67
N LEU A 68 -2.51 8.71 -2.98
CA LEU A 68 -2.19 9.94 -2.23
C LEU A 68 -1.30 9.67 -1.03
N VAL A 69 -1.61 8.64 -0.25
CA VAL A 69 -0.82 8.21 0.91
C VAL A 69 0.59 7.87 0.47
N ASP A 70 0.73 7.05 -0.59
CA ASP A 70 2.02 6.61 -1.10
C ASP A 70 2.81 7.78 -1.72
N ALA A 71 2.16 8.68 -2.47
CA ALA A 71 2.82 9.90 -2.99
C ALA A 71 3.36 10.82 -1.88
N LEU A 72 2.60 11.01 -0.80
CA LEU A 72 3.07 11.78 0.36
C LEU A 72 4.20 11.04 1.10
N GLY A 73 4.13 9.71 1.18
CA GLY A 73 5.21 8.87 1.71
C GLY A 73 6.51 8.95 0.89
N ASP A 74 6.40 9.00 -0.43
CA ASP A 74 7.52 9.21 -1.34
C ASP A 74 8.14 10.59 -1.16
N VAL A 75 7.32 11.65 -1.02
CA VAL A 75 7.80 13.00 -0.68
C VAL A 75 8.60 12.98 0.61
N VAL A 76 8.08 12.35 1.68
CA VAL A 76 8.80 12.20 2.95
C VAL A 76 10.13 11.49 2.72
N THR A 77 10.14 10.40 1.96
CA THR A 77 11.36 9.64 1.67
C THR A 77 12.40 10.49 0.91
N LEU A 78 11.97 11.26 -0.09
CA LEU A 78 12.84 12.15 -0.87
C LEU A 78 13.43 13.28 -0.02
N THR A 79 12.67 13.85 0.91
CA THR A 79 13.19 14.89 1.83
C THR A 79 14.28 14.35 2.75
N LYS A 80 14.23 13.07 3.11
CA LYS A 80 15.21 12.41 3.99
C LYS A 80 16.40 11.78 3.26
N THR A 81 16.36 11.72 1.93
CA THR A 81 17.36 11.01 1.13
C THR A 81 18.33 11.99 0.46
N GLU A 82 19.62 11.87 0.79
CA GLU A 82 20.68 12.69 0.19
C GLU A 82 20.93 12.34 -1.29
N LYS A 83 21.07 11.05 -1.60
CA LYS A 83 21.28 10.56 -2.97
C LYS A 83 20.00 9.96 -3.51
N ARG A 84 19.28 10.76 -4.28
CA ARG A 84 17.99 10.39 -4.87
C ARG A 84 18.24 9.72 -6.22
N ASP A 85 17.88 8.44 -6.32
CA ASP A 85 18.01 7.68 -7.56
C ASP A 85 16.76 7.80 -8.44
N LEU A 86 16.87 7.33 -9.69
CA LEU A 86 15.76 7.32 -10.64
C LEU A 86 14.54 6.55 -10.13
N LEU A 87 14.77 5.53 -9.30
CA LEU A 87 13.73 4.67 -8.77
C LEU A 87 12.86 5.41 -7.75
N LEU A 88 13.44 6.25 -6.90
CA LEU A 88 12.66 7.09 -5.97
C LEU A 88 11.80 8.10 -6.75
N TRP A 89 12.37 8.78 -7.75
CA TRP A 89 11.60 9.68 -8.61
C TRP A 89 10.47 8.96 -9.36
N GLY A 90 10.77 7.76 -9.88
CA GLY A 90 9.79 6.91 -10.54
C GLY A 90 8.66 6.46 -9.62
N SER A 91 8.93 6.19 -8.33
CA SER A 91 7.89 5.81 -7.36
C SER A 91 6.90 6.95 -7.18
N LEU A 92 7.44 8.12 -6.88
CA LEU A 92 6.64 9.33 -6.71
C LEU A 92 5.82 9.64 -7.96
N ALA A 93 6.42 9.56 -9.15
CA ALA A 93 5.75 9.83 -10.40
C ALA A 93 4.58 8.85 -10.65
N ILE A 94 4.77 7.55 -10.44
CA ILE A 94 3.72 6.55 -10.60
C ILE A 94 2.55 6.81 -9.61
N ASN A 95 2.87 7.15 -8.36
CA ASN A 95 1.85 7.49 -7.36
C ASN A 95 1.11 8.79 -7.70
N LEU A 96 1.82 9.81 -8.19
CA LEU A 96 1.23 11.08 -8.62
C LEU A 96 0.29 10.93 -9.82
N ILE A 97 0.60 10.03 -10.76
CA ILE A 97 -0.31 9.70 -11.87
C ILE A 97 -1.68 9.29 -11.31
N GLY A 98 -1.70 8.43 -10.29
CA GLY A 98 -2.94 7.94 -9.66
C GLY A 98 -3.81 9.02 -8.99
N VAL A 99 -3.24 10.16 -8.62
CA VAL A 99 -3.95 11.25 -7.91
C VAL A 99 -4.30 12.46 -8.77
N LEU A 100 -3.75 12.57 -9.99
CA LEU A 100 -3.93 13.73 -10.85
C LEU A 100 -5.42 14.07 -11.10
N PRO A 101 -5.89 15.28 -10.73
CA PRO A 101 -7.31 15.65 -10.79
C PRO A 101 -7.82 15.89 -12.20
N LEU A 102 -6.95 16.32 -13.12
CA LEU A 102 -7.34 16.80 -14.45
C LEU A 102 -6.66 16.02 -15.58
N PRO A 103 -7.33 15.86 -16.74
CA PRO A 103 -8.78 16.01 -16.92
C PRO A 103 -9.56 14.91 -16.16
N PRO A 104 -10.76 15.18 -15.61
CA PRO A 104 -11.50 14.20 -14.80
C PRO A 104 -11.90 12.94 -15.58
N ALA A 105 -12.20 13.09 -16.88
CA ALA A 105 -12.56 11.97 -17.76
C ALA A 105 -11.46 10.90 -17.89
N MET A 106 -10.21 11.22 -17.55
CA MET A 106 -9.07 10.31 -17.62
C MET A 106 -8.67 9.72 -16.26
N ALA A 107 -9.44 10.00 -15.18
CA ALA A 107 -9.15 9.51 -13.84
C ALA A 107 -9.05 7.98 -13.78
N ALA A 108 -10.02 7.26 -14.37
CA ALA A 108 -10.01 5.79 -14.42
C ALA A 108 -8.77 5.24 -15.15
N ALA A 109 -8.37 5.88 -16.25
CA ALA A 109 -7.18 5.46 -17.00
C ALA A 109 -5.89 5.65 -16.19
N ARG A 110 -5.77 6.76 -15.46
CA ARG A 110 -4.63 7.02 -14.57
C ARG A 110 -4.58 6.07 -13.37
N MET A 111 -5.72 5.78 -12.75
CA MET A 111 -5.82 4.80 -11.68
C MET A 111 -5.49 3.38 -12.16
N THR A 112 -5.81 3.05 -13.41
CA THR A 112 -5.40 1.77 -14.04
C THR A 112 -3.90 1.75 -14.35
N LEU A 113 -3.34 2.88 -14.75
CA LEU A 113 -1.93 3.00 -15.14
C LEU A 113 -0.99 2.83 -13.94
N ARG A 114 -1.36 3.34 -12.76
CA ARG A 114 -0.53 3.27 -11.54
C ARG A 114 -0.08 1.83 -11.18
N PRO A 115 -0.98 0.87 -10.89
CA PRO A 115 -0.56 -0.49 -10.53
C PRO A 115 0.05 -1.23 -11.71
N THR A 116 -0.34 -0.89 -12.95
CA THR A 116 0.30 -1.41 -14.16
C THR A 116 1.80 -1.07 -14.17
N LEU A 117 2.15 0.19 -13.95
CA LEU A 117 3.55 0.64 -13.93
C LEU A 117 4.33 0.03 -12.76
N HIS A 118 3.72 -0.09 -11.58
CA HIS A 118 4.35 -0.78 -10.45
C HIS A 118 4.61 -2.26 -10.76
N LEU A 119 3.67 -2.97 -11.37
CA LEU A 119 3.82 -4.38 -11.73
C LEU A 119 4.91 -4.59 -12.78
N VAL A 120 4.91 -3.79 -13.85
CA VAL A 120 5.95 -3.84 -14.89
C VAL A 120 7.33 -3.57 -14.28
N ARG A 121 7.44 -2.56 -13.41
CA ARG A 121 8.68 -2.24 -12.71
C ARG A 121 9.14 -3.35 -11.78
N GLN A 122 8.22 -3.98 -11.05
CA GLN A 122 8.51 -5.11 -10.17
C GLN A 122 9.02 -6.31 -10.97
N GLU A 123 8.36 -6.65 -12.07
CA GLU A 123 8.76 -7.73 -12.95
C GLU A 123 10.17 -7.46 -13.51
N MET A 124 10.42 -6.25 -14.03
CA MET A 124 11.73 -5.87 -14.58
C MET A 124 12.88 -5.94 -13.58
N ARG A 125 12.61 -5.75 -12.28
CA ARG A 125 13.63 -5.94 -11.22
C ARG A 125 13.93 -7.42 -10.94
N SER A 126 12.98 -8.31 -11.21
CA SER A 126 13.08 -9.74 -10.89
C SER A 126 13.67 -10.57 -12.03
N THR A 127 13.62 -10.07 -13.26
CA THR A 127 14.06 -10.79 -14.46
C THR A 127 15.34 -10.18 -15.06
N THR A 128 16.23 -11.03 -15.54
CA THR A 128 17.37 -10.62 -16.39
C THR A 128 17.01 -10.57 -17.87
N LYS A 129 15.83 -11.10 -18.23
CA LYS A 129 15.30 -11.06 -19.60
C LYS A 129 14.42 -9.82 -19.69
N LEU A 130 14.74 -8.89 -20.59
CA LEU A 130 13.97 -7.67 -20.90
C LEU A 130 12.59 -7.98 -21.52
N MET A 131 11.80 -8.83 -20.87
CA MET A 131 10.51 -9.35 -21.33
C MET A 131 9.61 -9.62 -20.13
N LEU A 132 8.35 -9.21 -20.22
CA LEU A 132 7.32 -9.56 -19.23
C LEU A 132 6.93 -11.03 -19.37
N SER A 133 6.71 -11.71 -18.25
CA SER A 133 6.15 -13.07 -18.24
C SER A 133 4.70 -13.09 -18.75
N ALA A 134 4.26 -14.23 -19.28
CA ALA A 134 2.89 -14.40 -19.76
C ALA A 134 1.86 -14.17 -18.64
N SER A 135 2.17 -14.62 -17.42
CA SER A 135 1.31 -14.42 -16.24
C SER A 135 1.14 -12.95 -15.87
N VAL A 136 2.21 -12.14 -15.96
CA VAL A 136 2.10 -10.69 -15.74
C VAL A 136 1.20 -10.04 -16.80
N ILE A 137 1.33 -10.42 -18.07
CA ILE A 137 0.47 -9.89 -19.14
C ILE A 137 -1.00 -10.29 -18.90
N GLU A 138 -1.27 -11.52 -18.47
CA GLU A 138 -2.62 -11.99 -18.13
C GLU A 138 -3.24 -11.19 -16.97
N ILE A 139 -2.45 -10.91 -15.92
CA ILE A 139 -2.87 -10.05 -14.80
C ILE A 139 -3.24 -8.65 -15.31
N LEU A 140 -2.40 -8.06 -16.17
CA LEU A 140 -2.64 -6.72 -16.73
C LEU A 140 -3.88 -6.68 -17.62
N VAL A 141 -4.11 -7.70 -18.45
CA VAL A 141 -5.34 -7.82 -19.25
C VAL A 141 -6.57 -7.94 -18.35
N GLY A 142 -6.49 -8.75 -17.28
CA GLY A 142 -7.56 -8.88 -16.29
C GLY A 142 -7.86 -7.56 -15.58
N HIS A 143 -6.83 -6.84 -15.17
CA HIS A 143 -6.92 -5.52 -14.55
C HIS A 143 -7.58 -4.49 -15.47
N LEU A 144 -7.11 -4.38 -16.70
CA LEU A 144 -7.64 -3.45 -17.69
C LEU A 144 -9.13 -3.70 -17.95
N ASN A 145 -9.50 -4.94 -18.25
CA ASN A 145 -10.88 -5.33 -18.55
C ASN A 145 -11.84 -5.07 -17.38
N ALA A 146 -11.32 -5.08 -16.15
CA ALA A 146 -12.08 -4.77 -14.95
C ALA A 146 -12.21 -3.26 -14.70
N SER A 147 -11.32 -2.42 -15.25
CA SER A 147 -11.23 -0.98 -14.96
C SER A 147 -11.76 -0.08 -16.07
N ILE A 148 -11.47 -0.38 -17.33
CA ILE A 148 -11.84 0.45 -18.49
C ILE A 148 -12.20 -0.41 -19.71
N VAL A 149 -12.97 0.16 -20.64
CA VAL A 149 -13.29 -0.49 -21.92
C VAL A 149 -12.19 -0.18 -22.93
N GLY A 150 -11.58 -1.21 -23.51
CA GLY A 150 -10.53 -1.07 -24.52
C GLY A 150 -9.60 -2.29 -24.55
N SER A 151 -8.69 -2.33 -25.52
CA SER A 151 -7.61 -3.32 -25.53
C SER A 151 -6.39 -2.81 -24.76
N LEU A 152 -5.55 -3.73 -24.29
CA LEU A 152 -4.31 -3.36 -23.57
C LEU A 152 -3.36 -2.58 -24.47
N ASP A 153 -3.32 -2.90 -25.76
CA ASP A 153 -2.48 -2.20 -26.73
C ASP A 153 -2.95 -0.76 -26.94
N ASP A 154 -4.26 -0.54 -27.13
CA ASP A 154 -4.81 0.81 -27.27
C ASP A 154 -4.56 1.66 -26.01
N PHE A 155 -4.62 1.02 -24.83
CA PHE A 155 -4.32 1.67 -23.56
C PHE A 155 -2.86 2.10 -23.47
N VAL A 156 -1.93 1.21 -23.82
CA VAL A 156 -0.48 1.50 -23.80
C VAL A 156 -0.13 2.59 -24.80
N GLU A 157 -0.65 2.53 -26.02
CA GLU A 157 -0.42 3.55 -27.05
C GLU A 157 -0.89 4.93 -26.59
N GLN A 158 -2.10 5.00 -26.02
CA GLN A 158 -2.63 6.26 -25.48
C GLN A 158 -1.84 6.76 -24.26
N ALA A 159 -1.36 5.85 -23.40
CA ALA A 159 -0.54 6.20 -22.25
C ALA A 159 0.81 6.79 -22.70
N GLN A 160 1.48 6.17 -23.68
CA GLN A 160 2.74 6.68 -24.26
C GLN A 160 2.55 8.08 -24.87
N ALA A 161 1.52 8.26 -25.69
CA ALA A 161 1.27 9.54 -26.36
C ALA A 161 1.01 10.70 -25.39
N LYS A 162 0.41 10.42 -24.23
CA LYS A 162 0.07 11.44 -23.21
C LYS A 162 1.11 11.56 -22.10
N LEU A 163 2.10 10.66 -22.04
CA LEU A 163 3.03 10.56 -20.93
C LEU A 163 3.76 11.87 -20.60
N PRO A 164 4.33 12.62 -21.57
CA PRO A 164 5.06 13.85 -21.26
C PRO A 164 4.19 14.88 -20.52
N GLN A 165 2.95 15.06 -20.97
CA GLN A 165 2.00 15.99 -20.33
C GLN A 165 1.59 15.48 -18.95
N ILE A 166 1.31 14.18 -18.81
CA ILE A 166 0.97 13.56 -17.52
C ILE A 166 2.09 13.79 -16.50
N LEU A 167 3.36 13.61 -16.90
CA LEU A 167 4.51 13.81 -16.00
C LEU A 167 4.76 15.28 -15.68
N ALA A 168 4.52 16.19 -16.62
CA ALA A 168 4.57 17.63 -16.36
C ALA A 168 3.51 18.06 -15.34
N ASP A 169 2.28 17.55 -15.49
CA ASP A 169 1.17 17.81 -14.55
C ASP A 169 1.45 17.19 -13.18
N ALA A 170 2.00 15.97 -13.13
CA ALA A 170 2.44 15.32 -11.89
C ALA A 170 3.53 16.15 -11.18
N GLY A 171 4.52 16.65 -11.94
CA GLY A 171 5.54 17.55 -11.44
C GLY A 171 4.94 18.80 -10.81
N LYS A 172 3.99 19.46 -11.50
CA LYS A 172 3.30 20.63 -10.96
C LYS A 172 2.51 20.30 -9.69
N LEU A 173 1.74 19.20 -9.70
CA LEU A 173 0.98 18.76 -8.53
C LEU A 173 1.91 18.53 -7.34
N SER A 174 3.07 17.91 -7.55
CA SER A 174 4.05 17.66 -6.49
C SER A 174 4.64 18.95 -5.91
N GLU A 175 4.94 19.96 -6.75
CA GLU A 175 5.37 21.28 -6.32
C GLU A 175 4.28 21.97 -5.47
N ASP A 176 3.02 21.91 -5.93
CA ASP A 176 1.88 22.46 -5.20
C ASP A 176 1.66 21.74 -3.85
N MET A 177 1.85 20.42 -3.79
CA MET A 177 1.81 19.65 -2.55
C MET A 177 2.89 20.12 -1.56
N LEU A 178 4.14 20.29 -2.00
CA LEU A 178 5.21 20.81 -1.13
C LEU A 178 4.91 22.22 -0.62
N ASN A 179 4.33 23.07 -1.47
CA ASN A 179 3.92 24.42 -1.10
C ASN A 179 2.80 24.40 -0.04
N GLU A 180 1.81 23.52 -0.15
CA GLU A 180 0.76 23.36 0.86
C GLU A 180 1.31 22.79 2.19
N ILE A 181 2.28 21.87 2.14
CA ILE A 181 2.97 21.39 3.35
C ILE A 181 3.73 22.55 4.01
N ALA A 182 4.52 23.30 3.25
CA ALA A 182 5.28 24.45 3.74
C ALA A 182 4.36 25.53 4.35
N LYS A 183 3.25 25.84 3.67
CA LYS A 183 2.22 26.76 4.18
C LYS A 183 1.63 26.29 5.51
N GLY A 184 1.31 25.00 5.62
CA GLY A 184 0.82 24.40 6.86
C GLY A 184 1.85 24.49 7.99
N LEU A 185 3.11 24.16 7.74
CA LEU A 185 4.19 24.26 8.73
C LEU A 185 4.44 25.73 9.18
N GLU A 186 4.39 26.69 8.26
CA GLU A 186 4.57 28.11 8.59
C GLU A 186 3.42 28.70 9.41
N ALA A 187 2.18 28.32 9.11
CA ALA A 187 1.05 28.72 9.93
C ALA A 187 1.22 28.26 11.39
N ALA A 188 1.92 27.15 11.62
CA ALA A 188 2.21 26.62 12.95
C ALA A 188 3.13 27.56 13.72
N VAL A 189 4.21 27.98 13.06
CA VAL A 189 5.21 28.89 13.60
C VAL A 189 4.62 30.27 13.89
N ASN A 190 3.70 30.72 13.04
CA ASN A 190 3.06 32.02 13.14
C ASN A 190 1.88 32.04 14.12
N GLY A 191 1.55 30.91 14.75
CA GLY A 191 0.44 30.81 15.70
C GLY A 191 -0.94 30.98 15.07
N THR A 192 -1.06 30.87 13.75
CA THR A 192 -2.33 30.95 13.00
C THR A 192 -2.95 29.57 12.77
N LEU A 193 -2.34 28.53 13.34
CA LEU A 193 -2.79 27.16 13.22
C LEU A 193 -3.80 26.83 14.32
N ASP A 194 -5.03 27.27 14.08
CA ASP A 194 -6.13 27.23 15.03
C ASP A 194 -6.41 25.77 15.43
N ALA A 195 -6.31 25.47 16.73
CA ALA A 195 -6.46 24.11 17.26
C ALA A 195 -7.92 23.59 17.21
N ALA A 196 -8.87 24.49 16.89
CA ALA A 196 -10.29 24.22 16.82
C ALA A 196 -10.86 24.41 15.40
N GLY A 197 -10.03 24.31 14.36
CA GLY A 197 -10.53 24.22 12.98
C GLY A 197 -11.60 23.13 12.92
N ASP A 198 -12.74 23.43 12.29
CA ASP A 198 -14.02 22.70 12.38
C ASP A 198 -13.86 21.17 12.20
N LEU A 199 -13.51 20.49 13.30
CA LEU A 199 -13.26 19.06 13.37
C LEU A 199 -14.53 18.29 13.00
N ASP A 200 -15.69 18.91 13.25
CA ASP A 200 -16.99 18.38 12.90
C ASP A 200 -17.21 18.43 11.38
N ALA A 201 -16.90 19.55 10.70
CA ALA A 201 -16.94 19.63 9.24
C ALA A 201 -15.93 18.69 8.55
N ALA A 202 -14.72 18.58 9.09
CA ALA A 202 -13.73 17.60 8.62
C ALA A 202 -14.25 16.17 8.82
N SER A 203 -14.81 15.85 9.99
CA SER A 203 -15.38 14.53 10.29
C SER A 203 -16.62 14.17 9.47
N ALA A 204 -17.44 15.16 9.09
CA ALA A 204 -18.61 14.97 8.25
C ALA A 204 -18.21 14.64 6.80
N GLN A 205 -17.15 15.28 6.26
CA GLN A 205 -16.58 14.90 4.98
C GLN A 205 -15.98 13.48 5.00
N ILE A 206 -15.32 13.10 6.10
CA ILE A 206 -14.77 11.75 6.33
C ILE A 206 -15.87 10.67 6.36
N SER A 207 -17.00 10.95 7.00
CA SER A 207 -18.11 9.99 7.14
C SER A 207 -18.87 9.77 5.83
N ALA A 208 -18.93 10.80 4.98
CA ALA A 208 -19.54 10.72 3.65
C ALA A 208 -18.66 9.98 2.63
N ALA A 209 -17.35 9.90 2.88
CA ALA A 209 -16.35 9.31 2.01
C ALA A 209 -16.30 7.77 2.05
N GLY A 210 -16.43 7.16 3.24
CA GLY A 210 -16.41 5.70 3.44
C GLY A 210 -15.29 4.96 2.70
N ASP A 211 -15.53 3.69 2.35
CA ASP A 211 -14.66 2.88 1.49
C ASP A 211 -14.55 3.43 0.05
N GLN A 212 -15.43 4.37 -0.35
CA GLN A 212 -15.49 4.90 -1.70
C GLN A 212 -14.27 5.76 -2.06
N LEU A 213 -13.64 6.42 -1.08
CA LEU A 213 -12.40 7.18 -1.34
C LEU A 213 -11.15 6.31 -1.44
N LEU A 214 -11.23 5.01 -1.13
CA LEU A 214 -10.08 4.12 -1.32
C LEU A 214 -9.65 4.12 -2.79
N HIS A 215 -10.62 3.99 -3.70
CA HIS A 215 -10.38 3.81 -5.11
C HIS A 215 -11.65 4.06 -5.97
N ASP A 216 -12.08 5.33 -6.10
CA ASP A 216 -13.18 5.75 -6.98
C ASP A 216 -12.74 6.86 -7.97
N PRO A 217 -12.64 6.56 -9.28
CA PRO A 217 -12.26 7.54 -10.30
C PRO A 217 -13.30 8.66 -10.52
N LYS A 218 -14.52 8.53 -9.99
CA LYS A 218 -15.56 9.56 -10.07
C LYS A 218 -15.60 10.46 -8.84
N ALA A 219 -14.99 10.02 -7.74
CA ALA A 219 -14.85 10.82 -6.53
C ALA A 219 -13.67 11.77 -6.64
N ALA A 220 -13.69 12.81 -5.81
CA ALA A 220 -12.61 13.77 -5.70
C ALA A 220 -12.35 14.11 -4.22
N ILE A 221 -11.07 14.17 -3.86
CA ILE A 221 -10.60 14.65 -2.57
C ILE A 221 -10.30 16.13 -2.75
N ARG A 222 -11.10 17.00 -2.13
CA ARG A 222 -10.93 18.46 -2.26
C ARG A 222 -9.77 19.01 -1.44
N ASN A 223 -9.40 18.28 -0.38
CA ASN A 223 -8.28 18.63 0.47
C ASN A 223 -7.37 17.41 0.70
N ILE A 224 -6.12 17.46 0.23
CA ILE A 224 -5.18 16.33 0.32
C ILE A 224 -4.93 15.86 1.76
N PHE A 225 -4.81 16.78 2.72
CA PHE A 225 -4.59 16.43 4.11
C PHE A 225 -5.86 15.91 4.76
N GLY A 226 -7.02 16.43 4.37
CA GLY A 226 -8.33 15.90 4.79
C GLY A 226 -8.55 14.46 4.31
N GLY A 227 -8.19 14.17 3.06
CA GLY A 227 -8.21 12.80 2.54
C GLY A 227 -7.30 11.87 3.35
N LEU A 228 -6.05 12.28 3.59
CA LEU A 228 -5.09 11.49 4.36
C LEU A 228 -5.55 11.27 5.81
N PHE A 229 -6.09 12.31 6.43
CA PHE A 229 -6.64 12.27 7.77
C PHE A 229 -7.86 11.33 7.86
N SER A 230 -8.68 11.27 6.81
CA SER A 230 -9.80 10.31 6.69
C SER A 230 -9.31 8.87 6.83
N ALA A 231 -8.28 8.50 6.07
CA ALA A 231 -7.68 7.17 6.13
C ALA A 231 -7.08 6.88 7.51
N TYR A 232 -6.38 7.86 8.10
CA TYR A 232 -5.78 7.75 9.43
C TYR A 232 -6.83 7.46 10.52
N LYS A 233 -7.97 8.18 10.51
CA LYS A 233 -9.07 8.03 11.47
C LYS A 233 -9.84 6.72 11.28
N ALA A 234 -10.06 6.29 10.03
CA ALA A 234 -10.83 5.08 9.71
C ALA A 234 -10.23 3.81 10.33
N ALA A 235 -8.92 3.76 10.56
CA ALA A 235 -8.25 2.64 11.22
C ALA A 235 -8.35 2.65 12.77
N GLY A 236 -9.13 3.56 13.36
CA GLY A 236 -9.34 3.64 14.81
C GLY A 236 -8.14 4.18 15.59
N LYS A 237 -7.15 4.78 14.92
CA LYS A 237 -6.06 5.50 15.61
C LYS A 237 -6.62 6.79 16.21
N GLY A 238 -6.51 6.91 17.53
CA GLY A 238 -6.95 8.08 18.27
C GLY A 238 -6.19 9.34 17.86
N MET A 239 -6.84 10.48 18.07
CA MET A 239 -6.31 11.81 17.80
C MET A 239 -5.13 12.09 18.74
N ALA A 240 -3.97 12.42 18.17
CA ALA A 240 -2.88 12.95 18.97
C ALA A 240 -3.21 14.41 19.30
N ASN A 241 -3.72 14.66 20.51
CA ASN A 241 -3.82 16.01 21.05
C ASN A 241 -2.42 16.62 21.11
N SER A 242 -2.02 17.36 20.08
CA SER A 242 -0.88 18.27 20.17
C SER A 242 -1.32 19.50 20.95
N ALA A 243 -1.34 19.36 22.27
CA ALA A 243 -1.52 20.48 23.18
C ALA A 243 -0.28 21.36 23.14
N SER A 244 -0.16 22.22 22.13
CA SER A 244 0.89 23.23 22.07
C SER A 244 0.26 24.62 22.11
N GLN A 245 -0.28 25.00 23.27
CA GLN A 245 -0.53 26.40 23.65
C GLN A 245 0.76 27.10 24.15
N HIS A 246 1.90 26.43 24.08
CA HIS A 246 3.19 26.99 24.47
C HIS A 246 3.80 27.80 23.33
N LEU A 247 4.31 28.99 23.65
CA LEU A 247 5.19 29.76 22.77
C LEU A 247 6.30 28.83 22.26
N LEU A 248 6.36 28.64 20.94
CA LEU A 248 7.43 27.87 20.32
C LEU A 248 8.77 28.51 20.62
N SER A 249 9.75 27.70 21.04
CA SER A 249 11.15 28.15 21.14
C SER A 249 11.60 28.71 19.80
N ASP A 250 12.43 29.75 19.82
CA ASP A 250 13.01 30.35 18.62
C ASP A 250 13.80 29.33 17.78
N ASP A 251 14.33 28.29 18.41
CA ASP A 251 15.03 27.20 17.72
C ASP A 251 14.07 26.36 16.87
N ILE A 252 12.85 26.07 17.36
CA ILE A 252 11.82 25.35 16.60
C ILE A 252 11.35 26.22 15.44
N LYS A 253 11.13 27.52 15.67
CA LYS A 253 10.74 28.45 14.60
C LYS A 253 11.77 28.49 13.48
N ARG A 254 13.06 28.66 13.84
CA ARG A 254 14.17 28.65 12.87
C ARG A 254 14.26 27.32 12.12
N SER A 255 14.12 26.20 12.83
CA SER A 255 14.10 24.86 12.23
C SER A 255 12.98 24.74 11.21
N VAL A 256 11.73 25.03 11.58
CA VAL A 256 10.58 24.92 10.69
C VAL A 256 10.75 25.81 9.46
N THR A 257 11.18 27.07 9.62
CA THR A 257 11.44 27.97 8.49
C THR A 257 12.53 27.44 7.54
N ALA A 258 13.59 26.82 8.07
CA ALA A 258 14.61 26.20 7.24
C ALA A 258 14.05 25.03 6.42
N HIS A 259 13.24 24.18 7.06
CA HIS A 259 12.60 23.06 6.36
C HIS A 259 11.57 23.53 5.32
N THR A 260 10.78 24.57 5.60
CA THR A 260 9.82 25.08 4.59
C THR A 260 10.54 25.70 3.39
N ALA A 261 11.68 26.36 3.59
CA ALA A 261 12.52 26.83 2.50
C ALA A 261 13.07 25.67 1.66
N GLN A 262 13.52 24.59 2.29
CA GLN A 262 13.99 23.38 1.59
C GLN A 262 12.88 22.72 0.77
N LEU A 263 11.67 22.59 1.33
CA LEU A 263 10.50 22.05 0.60
C LEU A 263 10.21 22.88 -0.66
N ARG A 264 10.20 24.21 -0.55
CA ARG A 264 9.97 25.06 -1.73
C ARG A 264 11.08 24.97 -2.77
N ALA A 265 12.34 24.89 -2.33
CA ALA A 265 13.48 24.71 -3.22
C ALA A 265 13.46 23.36 -3.96
N MET A 266 12.87 22.32 -3.36
CA MET A 266 12.71 20.99 -3.97
C MET A 266 11.62 20.95 -5.06
N GLY A 267 10.67 21.89 -5.07
CA GLY A 267 9.57 21.93 -6.06
C GLY A 267 10.03 21.98 -7.53
N PRO A 268 10.90 22.92 -7.92
CA PRO A 268 11.44 22.97 -9.28
C PRO A 268 12.29 21.74 -9.65
N GLU A 269 13.01 21.17 -8.69
CA GLU A 269 13.78 19.93 -8.88
C GLU A 269 12.84 18.77 -9.22
N LEU A 270 11.77 18.59 -8.44
CA LEU A 270 10.74 17.58 -8.69
C LEU A 270 10.18 17.67 -10.10
N ARG A 271 9.81 18.87 -10.55
CA ARG A 271 9.30 19.07 -11.91
C ARG A 271 10.28 18.63 -12.98
N THR A 272 11.56 18.96 -12.79
CA THR A 272 12.61 18.60 -13.74
C THR A 272 12.82 17.08 -13.77
N GLN A 273 12.93 16.45 -12.61
CA GLN A 273 13.16 15.00 -12.50
C GLN A 273 11.96 14.20 -13.01
N LEU A 274 10.74 14.58 -12.64
CA LEU A 274 9.53 13.89 -13.09
C LEU A 274 9.34 14.01 -14.60
N SER A 275 9.61 15.18 -15.19
CA SER A 275 9.53 15.36 -16.64
C SER A 275 10.54 14.47 -17.38
N ALA A 276 11.75 14.30 -16.84
CA ALA A 276 12.78 13.45 -17.44
C ALA A 276 12.40 11.96 -17.50
N LEU A 277 11.43 11.51 -16.68
CA LEU A 277 10.96 10.11 -16.68
C LEU A 277 10.17 9.73 -17.94
N SER A 278 9.89 10.66 -18.85
CA SER A 278 9.27 10.35 -20.15
C SER A 278 10.23 9.70 -21.13
N ALA A 279 11.54 9.75 -20.88
CA ALA A 279 12.57 9.22 -21.77
C ALA A 279 12.42 7.70 -21.96
N GLU A 280 12.45 7.19 -23.18
CA GLU A 280 12.31 5.75 -23.45
C GLU A 280 13.66 5.00 -23.42
N ASP A 281 14.77 5.73 -23.49
CA ASP A 281 16.14 5.22 -23.53
C ASP A 281 16.83 5.15 -22.15
N VAL A 282 16.13 5.62 -21.10
CA VAL A 282 16.60 5.57 -19.71
C VAL A 282 15.96 4.38 -19.00
N GLU A 283 16.76 3.38 -18.65
CA GLU A 283 16.28 2.19 -17.94
C GLU A 283 15.53 2.56 -16.64
N CYS A 284 14.41 1.89 -16.37
CA CYS A 284 13.51 2.15 -15.24
C CYS A 284 12.79 3.52 -15.23
N SER A 285 12.94 4.36 -16.27
CA SER A 285 12.03 5.50 -16.47
C SER A 285 10.60 5.01 -16.78
N ILE A 286 9.61 5.89 -16.69
CA ILE A 286 8.23 5.53 -17.01
C ILE A 286 8.05 5.32 -18.53
N GLY A 287 8.73 6.12 -19.36
CA GLY A 287 8.75 5.93 -20.81
C GLY A 287 9.27 4.55 -21.20
N TRP A 288 10.38 4.14 -20.59
CA TRP A 288 10.97 2.82 -20.81
C TRP A 288 10.06 1.68 -20.33
N LEU A 289 9.42 1.81 -19.17
CA LEU A 289 8.46 0.80 -18.68
C LEU A 289 7.29 0.61 -19.65
N LEU A 290 6.78 1.71 -20.22
CA LEU A 290 5.72 1.64 -21.23
C LEU A 290 6.19 1.05 -22.55
N LEU A 291 7.44 1.32 -22.96
CA LEU A 291 8.03 0.70 -24.15
C LEU A 291 8.17 -0.83 -23.99
N ILE A 292 8.61 -1.29 -22.82
CA ILE A 292 8.69 -2.72 -22.48
C ILE A 292 7.29 -3.34 -22.52
N LEU A 293 6.30 -2.67 -21.91
CA LEU A 293 4.93 -3.15 -21.91
C LEU A 293 4.36 -3.24 -23.34
N SER A 294 4.53 -2.20 -24.16
CA SER A 294 4.14 -2.17 -25.59
C SER A 294 4.75 -3.33 -26.38
N SER A 295 6.05 -3.58 -26.19
CA SER A 295 6.75 -4.67 -26.85
C SER A 295 6.21 -6.04 -26.42
N ALA A 296 5.94 -6.20 -25.12
CA ALA A 296 5.41 -7.44 -24.56
C ALA A 296 4.00 -7.74 -25.05
N THR A 297 3.12 -6.73 -25.12
CA THR A 297 1.73 -6.91 -25.57
C THR A 297 1.66 -7.22 -27.06
N ALA A 298 2.49 -6.57 -27.89
CA ALA A 298 2.63 -6.88 -29.31
C ALA A 298 3.07 -8.34 -29.55
N LEU A 299 4.05 -8.82 -28.77
CA LEU A 299 4.51 -10.21 -28.85
C LEU A 299 3.45 -11.20 -28.35
N TRP A 300 2.75 -10.86 -27.27
CA TRP A 300 1.67 -11.68 -26.75
C TRP A 300 0.53 -11.81 -27.76
N ARG A 301 0.14 -10.73 -28.43
CA ARG A 301 -0.88 -10.75 -29.49
C ARG A 301 -0.47 -11.62 -30.69
N LYS A 302 0.80 -11.59 -31.10
CA LYS A 302 1.29 -12.49 -32.17
C LYS A 302 1.18 -13.98 -31.79
N ARG A 303 1.21 -14.30 -30.50
CA ARG A 303 1.12 -15.67 -29.98
C ARG A 303 -0.32 -16.09 -29.68
N ASN A 304 -1.24 -15.15 -29.54
CA ASN A 304 -2.64 -15.38 -29.18
C ASN A 304 -3.54 -14.72 -30.23
N GLU A 305 -4.20 -15.51 -31.09
CA GLU A 305 -5.02 -14.97 -32.19
C GLU A 305 -6.17 -14.05 -31.70
N PRO A 306 -6.60 -13.06 -32.51
CA PRO A 306 -7.72 -12.18 -32.17
C PRO A 306 -9.01 -13.00 -32.02
N GLY A 307 -9.52 -13.10 -30.79
CA GLY A 307 -10.81 -13.76 -30.50
C GLY A 307 -10.76 -14.88 -29.46
N GLN A 308 -9.57 -15.35 -29.06
CA GLN A 308 -9.47 -16.18 -27.86
C GLN A 308 -9.48 -15.27 -26.62
N GLY A 309 -10.68 -15.03 -26.07
CA GLY A 309 -10.79 -14.54 -24.71
C GLY A 309 -9.96 -15.45 -23.80
N THR A 310 -9.13 -14.85 -22.93
CA THR A 310 -8.12 -15.47 -22.04
C THR A 310 -8.62 -16.60 -21.13
N SER A 311 -9.87 -17.02 -21.26
CA SER A 311 -10.51 -18.05 -20.46
C SER A 311 -11.20 -19.13 -21.30
N VAL A 312 -11.03 -19.20 -22.62
CA VAL A 312 -11.73 -20.19 -23.46
C VAL A 312 -10.73 -21.13 -24.13
N LYS A 313 -10.60 -22.37 -23.63
CA LYS A 313 -9.87 -23.42 -24.35
C LYS A 313 -10.59 -23.72 -25.67
N PRO A 314 -9.87 -24.11 -26.73
CA PRO A 314 -10.51 -24.60 -27.95
C PRO A 314 -11.50 -25.73 -27.62
N ASN A 315 -12.76 -25.61 -28.07
CA ASN A 315 -13.90 -26.52 -27.80
C ASN A 315 -14.52 -26.52 -26.39
N GLU A 316 -14.18 -25.59 -25.48
CA GLU A 316 -14.90 -25.41 -24.21
C GLU A 316 -15.72 -24.12 -24.21
N THR A 317 -16.92 -24.12 -23.64
CA THR A 317 -17.71 -22.90 -23.40
C THR A 317 -17.51 -22.45 -21.96
N ASN A 318 -16.68 -21.44 -21.74
CA ASN A 318 -16.53 -20.84 -20.40
C ASN A 318 -17.49 -19.66 -20.22
N LYS A 319 -18.29 -19.70 -19.15
CA LYS A 319 -19.09 -18.57 -18.69
C LYS A 319 -18.26 -17.77 -17.70
N ALA A 320 -17.62 -16.69 -18.17
CA ALA A 320 -17.05 -15.69 -17.27
C ALA A 320 -18.20 -14.97 -16.56
N LYS A 321 -18.49 -15.34 -15.30
CA LYS A 321 -19.38 -14.56 -14.44
C LYS A 321 -18.64 -13.29 -14.05
N LYS A 322 -19.06 -12.16 -14.63
CA LYS A 322 -18.60 -10.82 -14.27
C LYS A 322 -19.04 -10.53 -12.83
N THR A 323 -18.15 -10.72 -11.86
CA THR A 323 -18.30 -10.18 -10.52
C THR A 323 -17.44 -8.93 -10.48
N ALA A 324 -18.03 -7.75 -10.29
CA ALA A 324 -17.42 -6.45 -10.54
C ALA A 324 -16.15 -6.11 -9.71
N ALA A 325 -15.67 -7.03 -8.88
CA ALA A 325 -14.46 -6.89 -8.06
C ALA A 325 -13.34 -7.89 -8.41
N GLN A 326 -13.55 -8.86 -9.31
CA GLN A 326 -12.54 -9.87 -9.65
C GLN A 326 -11.69 -9.41 -10.83
N GLY A 327 -10.51 -8.86 -10.55
CA GLY A 327 -9.49 -8.55 -11.55
C GLY A 327 -8.77 -7.22 -11.35
N GLN A 328 -9.39 -6.25 -10.66
CA GLN A 328 -8.70 -5.00 -10.34
C GLN A 328 -7.62 -5.25 -9.28
N ILE A 329 -6.42 -4.81 -9.59
CA ILE A 329 -5.26 -4.82 -8.71
C ILE A 329 -4.91 -3.38 -8.33
N GLU A 330 -4.23 -3.22 -7.22
CA GLU A 330 -3.63 -1.96 -6.79
C GLU A 330 -2.29 -2.23 -6.11
N SER A 331 -1.41 -1.23 -6.10
CA SER A 331 -0.12 -1.30 -5.41
C SER A 331 -0.23 -0.89 -3.94
N VAL A 332 0.43 -1.65 -3.07
CA VAL A 332 0.55 -1.39 -1.63
C VAL A 332 2.03 -1.37 -1.24
N GLU A 333 2.48 -0.26 -0.67
CA GLU A 333 3.87 -0.10 -0.22
C GLU A 333 4.07 -0.50 1.25
N LYS A 334 3.03 -0.34 2.08
CA LYS A 334 3.07 -0.67 3.50
C LYS A 334 1.83 -1.44 3.91
N GLN A 335 2.07 -2.54 4.61
CA GLN A 335 1.03 -3.34 5.24
C GLN A 335 1.24 -3.36 6.75
N VAL A 336 0.16 -3.39 7.51
CA VAL A 336 0.25 -3.68 8.93
C VAL A 336 0.67 -5.14 9.12
N PRO A 337 1.44 -5.46 10.17
CA PRO A 337 1.79 -6.85 10.44
C PRO A 337 0.53 -7.72 10.56
N ALA A 338 0.57 -8.89 9.93
CA ALA A 338 -0.52 -9.85 10.04
C ALA A 338 -0.71 -10.26 11.51
N VAL A 339 -1.95 -10.22 11.97
CA VAL A 339 -2.31 -10.62 13.34
C VAL A 339 -2.91 -12.04 13.40
N GLY A 340 -3.52 -12.49 12.31
CA GLY A 340 -4.15 -13.79 12.21
C GLY A 340 -3.27 -14.83 11.53
N THR A 341 -3.50 -16.10 11.86
CA THR A 341 -2.81 -17.21 11.21
C THR A 341 -3.73 -18.01 10.28
N PRO A 342 -3.28 -18.21 9.03
CA PRO A 342 -4.06 -18.97 8.05
C PRO A 342 -4.07 -20.46 8.43
N ASN A 343 -5.23 -21.11 8.28
CA ASN A 343 -5.39 -22.55 8.49
C ASN A 343 -5.30 -23.30 7.13
N CYS A 344 -4.45 -24.32 7.04
CA CYS A 344 -4.21 -25.04 5.79
C CYS A 344 -5.45 -25.77 5.23
N LYS A 345 -6.37 -26.23 6.09
CA LYS A 345 -7.60 -26.93 5.66
C LYS A 345 -8.70 -25.97 5.22
N LYS A 346 -8.77 -24.78 5.84
CA LYS A 346 -9.77 -23.75 5.51
C LYS A 346 -9.35 -22.89 4.32
N ASN A 347 -8.05 -22.70 4.13
CA ASN A 347 -7.53 -21.97 2.99
C ASN A 347 -7.39 -22.90 1.78
N VAL A 348 -7.81 -22.41 0.61
CA VAL A 348 -7.73 -23.14 -0.68
C VAL A 348 -6.27 -23.24 -1.18
N VAL A 349 -5.31 -22.67 -0.46
CA VAL A 349 -3.88 -22.66 -0.75
C VAL A 349 -3.10 -22.97 0.53
N CYS A 350 -2.00 -23.72 0.41
CA CYS A 350 -1.11 -24.03 1.53
C CYS A 350 -0.40 -22.75 2.03
N PRO A 351 -0.67 -22.28 3.25
CA PRO A 351 -0.18 -21.00 3.75
C PRO A 351 1.05 -21.14 4.66
N ILE A 352 1.73 -22.28 4.57
CA ILE A 352 2.92 -22.64 5.35
C ILE A 352 4.06 -23.07 4.43
N THR A 353 5.30 -22.91 4.90
CA THR A 353 6.48 -23.49 4.25
C THR A 353 6.48 -25.01 4.34
N GLY A 354 7.37 -25.68 3.60
CA GLY A 354 7.61 -27.12 3.74
C GLY A 354 8.13 -27.55 5.12
N ASN A 355 8.56 -26.60 5.95
CA ASN A 355 9.01 -26.82 7.33
C ASN A 355 7.96 -26.32 8.34
N SER A 356 6.67 -26.29 7.97
CA SER A 356 5.58 -25.98 8.89
C SER A 356 5.57 -24.56 9.47
N ILE A 357 6.20 -23.60 8.79
CA ILE A 357 6.25 -22.19 9.22
C ILE A 357 5.20 -21.39 8.45
N SER A 358 4.33 -20.66 9.16
CA SER A 358 3.34 -19.76 8.57
C SER A 358 3.99 -18.61 7.81
N PHE A 359 3.55 -18.36 6.57
CA PHE A 359 3.98 -17.18 5.81
C PHE A 359 3.48 -15.86 6.40
N ALA A 360 2.36 -15.87 7.12
CA ALA A 360 1.74 -14.66 7.64
C ALA A 360 2.47 -14.10 8.87
N VAL A 361 2.77 -14.97 9.85
CA VAL A 361 3.31 -14.53 11.16
C VAL A 361 4.58 -15.26 11.59
N GLY A 362 5.13 -16.15 10.75
CA GLY A 362 6.33 -16.92 11.07
C GLY A 362 6.16 -17.96 12.19
N SER A 363 4.92 -18.32 12.54
CA SER A 363 4.66 -19.33 13.57
C SER A 363 4.87 -20.74 13.02
N GLU A 364 5.51 -21.59 13.80
CA GLU A 364 5.66 -23.01 13.50
C GLU A 364 4.46 -23.79 14.05
N THR A 365 3.89 -24.68 13.25
CA THR A 365 2.74 -25.51 13.63
C THR A 365 2.84 -26.91 13.05
N PHE A 366 2.84 -27.94 13.89
CA PHE A 366 2.82 -29.33 13.40
C PHE A 366 2.13 -30.26 14.40
N SER A 367 1.65 -31.38 13.88
CA SER A 367 0.98 -32.40 14.69
C SER A 367 1.81 -33.68 14.73
N HIS A 368 1.83 -34.33 15.87
CA HIS A 368 2.47 -35.62 16.10
C HIS A 368 1.45 -36.59 16.68
N THR A 369 1.23 -37.71 16.00
CA THR A 369 0.40 -38.80 16.52
C THR A 369 1.30 -39.71 17.35
N ASP A 370 1.11 -39.69 18.68
CA ASP A 370 1.94 -40.47 19.59
C ASP A 370 1.56 -41.96 19.55
N PHE A 371 0.26 -42.27 19.43
CA PHE A 371 -0.24 -43.64 19.25
C PHE A 371 -1.62 -43.66 18.62
N SER A 372 -1.98 -44.81 18.06
CA SER A 372 -3.31 -45.10 17.50
C SER A 372 -3.83 -46.41 18.08
N LEU A 373 -5.06 -46.39 18.60
CA LEU A 373 -5.74 -47.59 19.10
C LEU A 373 -6.82 -48.02 18.10
N PRO A 374 -6.67 -49.21 17.47
CA PRO A 374 -7.65 -49.72 16.53
C PRO A 374 -8.91 -50.20 17.27
N GLY A 375 -10.06 -50.09 16.61
CA GLY A 375 -11.33 -50.54 17.17
C GLY A 375 -12.53 -50.06 16.35
N PRO A 376 -13.76 -50.36 16.80
CA PRO A 376 -14.98 -49.85 16.16
C PRO A 376 -15.05 -48.31 16.21
N PHE A 377 -14.38 -47.69 17.19
CA PHE A 377 -14.14 -46.25 17.29
C PHE A 377 -12.63 -46.05 17.48
N PRO A 378 -11.86 -45.90 16.39
CA PRO A 378 -10.42 -45.73 16.50
C PRO A 378 -10.09 -44.44 17.25
N ILE A 379 -9.05 -44.49 18.09
CA ILE A 379 -8.55 -43.32 18.83
C ILE A 379 -7.13 -43.02 18.34
N ASP A 380 -6.97 -41.88 17.67
CA ASP A 380 -5.67 -41.33 17.31
C ASP A 380 -5.27 -40.26 18.31
N TRP A 381 -4.32 -40.57 19.19
CA TRP A 381 -3.81 -39.59 20.14
C TRP A 381 -2.80 -38.67 19.44
N THR A 382 -3.33 -37.54 18.95
CA THR A 382 -2.54 -36.55 18.23
C THR A 382 -2.40 -35.29 19.04
N ARG A 383 -1.15 -34.87 19.28
CA ARG A 383 -0.85 -33.56 19.85
C ARG A 383 -0.43 -32.60 18.76
N THR A 384 -0.79 -31.34 18.91
CA THR A 384 -0.40 -30.23 18.03
C THR A 384 0.52 -29.29 18.80
N TYR A 385 1.68 -29.02 18.24
CA TYR A 385 2.59 -27.98 18.69
C TYR A 385 2.29 -26.68 17.95
N TYR A 386 2.27 -25.57 18.68
CA TYR A 386 2.15 -24.24 18.10
C TYR A 386 3.08 -23.22 18.76
N SER A 387 4.04 -22.68 18.02
CA SER A 387 5.11 -21.89 18.63
C SER A 387 4.66 -20.58 19.30
N ARG A 388 3.46 -20.08 18.98
CA ARG A 388 2.89 -18.87 19.58
C ARG A 388 1.95 -19.13 20.76
N LEU A 389 1.73 -20.39 21.15
CA LEU A 389 0.80 -20.78 22.21
C LEU A 389 1.43 -20.68 23.61
N SER A 390 1.87 -19.49 24.01
CA SER A 390 2.56 -19.29 25.30
C SER A 390 1.69 -19.58 26.52
N ALA A 391 0.36 -19.53 26.37
CA ALA A 391 -0.60 -19.90 27.43
C ALA A 391 -0.45 -21.37 27.91
N TYR A 392 0.23 -22.21 27.11
CA TYR A 392 0.51 -23.61 27.40
C TYR A 392 2.01 -23.89 27.63
N ASP A 393 2.82 -22.88 27.94
CA ASP A 393 4.26 -23.07 28.23
C ASP A 393 4.49 -24.01 29.44
N GLN A 394 3.55 -24.06 30.38
CA GLN A 394 3.54 -24.98 31.52
C GLN A 394 2.41 -26.03 31.40
N GLY A 395 2.00 -26.34 30.17
CA GLY A 395 0.93 -27.30 29.90
C GLY A 395 1.29 -28.73 30.30
N ALA A 396 0.28 -29.54 30.62
CA ALA A 396 0.44 -30.93 31.04
C ALA A 396 1.12 -31.83 29.98
N LEU A 397 1.15 -31.39 28.71
CA LEU A 397 1.72 -32.12 27.58
C LEU A 397 3.11 -31.63 27.18
N GLY A 398 3.70 -30.74 27.99
CA GLY A 398 4.90 -29.98 27.65
C GLY A 398 4.57 -28.61 27.06
N ALA A 399 5.59 -27.76 26.93
CA ALA A 399 5.42 -26.39 26.47
C ALA A 399 4.78 -26.32 25.08
N ARG A 400 3.65 -25.61 24.98
CA ARG A 400 2.94 -25.29 23.72
C ARG A 400 2.39 -26.49 22.95
N TRP A 401 2.23 -27.62 23.62
CA TRP A 401 1.58 -28.80 23.08
C TRP A 401 0.14 -28.90 23.57
N ILE A 402 -0.78 -29.15 22.65
CA ILE A 402 -2.21 -29.30 22.93
C ILE A 402 -2.84 -30.49 22.21
N THR A 403 -4.01 -30.90 22.68
CA THR A 403 -4.96 -31.77 21.99
C THR A 403 -6.33 -31.09 21.94
N GLU A 404 -7.28 -31.68 21.21
CA GLU A 404 -8.68 -31.25 21.19
C GLU A 404 -9.33 -31.18 22.58
N PHE A 405 -8.85 -31.99 23.53
CA PHE A 405 -9.33 -32.04 24.92
C PHE A 405 -8.73 -30.97 25.82
N THR A 406 -7.71 -30.24 25.35
CA THR A 406 -7.05 -29.19 26.14
C THR A 406 -7.50 -27.78 25.76
N THR A 407 -8.46 -27.64 24.83
CA THR A 407 -9.03 -26.34 24.46
C THR A 407 -9.70 -25.67 25.66
N ARG A 408 -9.59 -24.34 25.77
CA ARG A 408 -10.18 -23.59 26.89
C ARG A 408 -10.38 -22.12 26.55
N PHE A 409 -11.15 -21.44 27.40
CA PHE A 409 -11.24 -19.99 27.42
C PHE A 409 -10.42 -19.43 28.58
N ASP A 410 -9.55 -18.47 28.28
CA ASP A 410 -8.83 -17.68 29.27
C ASP A 410 -9.36 -16.25 29.29
N LEU A 411 -9.39 -15.64 30.47
CA LEU A 411 -9.74 -14.22 30.61
C LEU A 411 -8.49 -13.37 30.30
N HIS A 412 -8.60 -12.48 29.31
CA HIS A 412 -7.52 -11.57 28.94
C HIS A 412 -8.00 -10.11 29.06
N GLY A 413 -7.67 -9.48 30.20
CA GLY A 413 -8.18 -8.15 30.53
C GLY A 413 -9.71 -8.17 30.73
N LYS A 414 -10.44 -7.46 29.86
CA LYS A 414 -11.92 -7.44 29.85
C LYS A 414 -12.54 -8.38 28.80
N GLY A 415 -11.73 -9.04 27.98
CA GLY A 415 -12.18 -9.93 26.91
C GLY A 415 -11.89 -11.40 27.20
N LEU A 416 -12.41 -12.28 26.34
CA LEU A 416 -12.17 -13.72 26.41
C LEU A 416 -11.28 -14.16 25.25
N VAL A 417 -10.33 -15.04 25.52
CA VAL A 417 -9.50 -15.67 24.49
C VAL A 417 -9.78 -17.16 24.48
N PHE A 418 -10.22 -17.67 23.35
CA PHE A 418 -10.38 -19.10 23.12
C PHE A 418 -9.12 -19.69 22.49
N HIS A 419 -8.54 -20.70 23.13
CA HIS A 419 -7.43 -21.49 22.61
C HIS A 419 -8.00 -22.72 21.87
N ASP A 420 -7.98 -22.69 20.54
CA ASP A 420 -8.55 -23.72 19.67
C ASP A 420 -7.65 -24.96 19.56
N ALA A 421 -8.21 -26.08 19.11
CA ALA A 421 -7.53 -27.38 19.03
C ALA A 421 -6.38 -27.41 18.00
N ASP A 422 -6.32 -26.42 17.10
CA ASP A 422 -5.22 -26.23 16.15
C ASP A 422 -4.17 -25.21 16.63
N GLY A 423 -4.26 -24.80 17.89
CA GLY A 423 -3.27 -23.98 18.59
C GLY A 423 -3.49 -22.49 18.44
N ARG A 424 -4.49 -22.06 17.66
CA ARG A 424 -4.75 -20.65 17.40
C ARG A 424 -5.63 -20.02 18.49
N ASP A 425 -5.36 -18.75 18.73
CA ASP A 425 -6.08 -17.94 19.69
C ASP A 425 -7.17 -17.11 19.00
N HIS A 426 -8.36 -17.09 19.57
CA HIS A 426 -9.51 -16.33 19.09
C HIS A 426 -10.00 -15.39 20.19
N SER A 427 -9.82 -14.09 20.00
CA SER A 427 -10.26 -13.05 20.95
C SER A 427 -11.71 -12.63 20.69
N TYR A 428 -12.51 -12.52 21.76
CA TYR A 428 -13.92 -12.11 21.76
C TYR A 428 -14.18 -10.93 22.69
#